data_AF-A0A9E4Z7C5-F1
#
_entry.id   AF-A0A9E4Z7C5-F1
#
_cell.length_a   1.000
_cell.length_b   1.000
_cell.length_c   1.000
_cell.angle_alpha   90.00
_cell.angle_beta   90.00
_cell.angle_gamma   90.00
#
_symmetry.space_group_name_H-M   'P 1'
#
loop_
_entity.id
_entity.type
_entity.pdbx_description
1 polymer ?
#
loop_
_entity_poly.entity_id
_entity_poly.type
_entity_poly.pdbx_seq_one_letter_code
_entity_poly.pdbx_strand_id
1 'polypeptide(L)'
;GKKNSLKDGEIRVPLITIACHEDLTASDLVGRYLLDANGTRWIDGPMTRAVKNGAILYLDEVVEARKDTTVLIHPLTDHRRILPIEKTGSIIEADDRFLLCVSYNPGYQSALKDLKHSTRQRFISIEFYYPPADIEAEIVQRESGCSKEHSESLAKLGEKIRNLEEHGLQEGASTRLLIYAARLMSEGISPRRACQVAIVWTLTDDKELQRSLEEVTTSIFE
;
A
#
# COMPACT_ATOMS: atom_id res chain seq x y z
N GLY A 1 20.44 16.38 -12.41
CA GLY A 1 19.14 16.84 -12.93
C GLY A 1 18.88 16.23 -14.28
N LYS A 2 17.96 15.27 -14.38
CA LYS A 2 17.42 14.81 -15.67
C LYS A 2 16.03 15.44 -15.81
N LYS A 3 15.89 16.42 -16.71
CA LYS A 3 14.59 16.94 -17.14
C LYS A 3 13.90 15.82 -17.92
N ASN A 4 12.91 15.17 -17.32
CA ASN A 4 11.92 14.38 -18.06
C ASN A 4 11.09 15.36 -18.89
N SER A 5 11.47 15.57 -20.15
CA SER A 5 10.59 16.20 -21.12
C SER A 5 9.51 15.18 -21.50
N LEU A 6 8.27 15.44 -21.10
CA LEU A 6 7.09 14.73 -21.59
C LEU A 6 7.03 14.86 -23.11
N LYS A 7 6.65 13.80 -23.82
CA LYS A 7 6.42 13.87 -25.28
C LYS A 7 5.17 14.70 -25.56
N ASP A 8 5.11 15.36 -26.73
CA ASP A 8 3.93 16.10 -27.15
C ASP A 8 2.68 15.19 -27.11
N GLY A 9 1.70 15.57 -26.27
CA GLY A 9 0.47 14.81 -26.03
C GLY A 9 0.43 13.99 -24.72
N GLU A 10 1.55 13.85 -24.00
CA GLU A 10 1.55 13.18 -22.68
C GLU A 10 1.06 14.14 -21.58
N ILE A 11 -0.16 13.90 -21.09
CA ILE A 11 -0.68 14.58 -19.90
C ILE A 11 -0.13 13.87 -18.67
N ARG A 12 0.73 14.55 -17.90
CA ARG A 12 1.19 14.06 -16.60
C ARG A 12 0.05 14.21 -15.59
N VAL A 13 -0.66 13.13 -15.33
CA VAL A 13 -1.68 13.07 -14.28
C VAL A 13 -0.96 12.99 -12.92
N PRO A 14 -1.15 13.95 -12.00
CA PRO A 14 -0.53 13.88 -10.68
C PRO A 14 -1.09 12.69 -9.88
N LEU A 15 -0.23 12.03 -9.11
CA LEU A 15 -0.64 11.04 -8.12
C LEU A 15 -0.60 11.70 -6.73
N ILE A 16 -1.72 11.69 -6.03
CA ILE A 16 -1.86 12.16 -4.65
C ILE A 16 -2.16 10.94 -3.79
N THR A 17 -1.17 10.50 -3.03
CA THR A 17 -1.31 9.38 -2.09
C THR A 17 -1.64 9.88 -0.70
N ILE A 18 -2.59 9.22 -0.05
CA ILE A 18 -2.96 9.46 1.34
C ILE A 18 -2.90 8.11 2.07
N ALA A 19 -2.01 8.02 3.07
CA ALA A 19 -2.00 6.89 3.99
C ALA A 19 -3.16 7.04 4.98
N CYS A 20 -4.11 6.12 4.95
CA CYS A 20 -5.24 6.12 5.86
C CYS A 20 -4.85 5.58 7.24
N HIS A 21 -5.42 6.19 8.27
CA HIS A 21 -5.24 5.79 9.66
C HIS A 21 -6.47 6.24 10.47
N GLU A 22 -6.62 5.74 11.70
CA GLU A 22 -7.83 5.96 12.51
C GLU A 22 -8.07 7.43 12.90
N ASP A 23 -7.01 8.25 12.91
CA ASP A 23 -7.12 9.68 13.22
C ASP A 23 -7.33 10.56 11.98
N LEU A 24 -7.38 9.97 10.78
CA LEU A 24 -7.65 10.71 9.55
C LEU A 24 -9.10 11.21 9.57
N THR A 25 -9.29 12.52 9.52
CA THR A 25 -10.62 13.13 9.51
C THR A 25 -11.06 13.58 8.13
N ALA A 26 -12.38 13.76 7.97
CA ALA A 26 -12.98 14.42 6.82
C ALA A 26 -12.33 15.76 6.47
N SER A 27 -11.96 16.55 7.48
CA SER A 27 -11.37 17.88 7.28
C SER A 27 -9.93 17.80 6.77
N ASP A 28 -9.20 16.75 7.13
CA ASP A 28 -7.83 16.55 6.62
C ASP A 28 -7.84 16.18 5.13
N LEU A 29 -8.88 15.47 4.67
CA LEU A 29 -9.07 15.12 3.26
C LEU A 29 -9.63 16.29 2.43
N VAL A 30 -10.74 16.88 2.88
CA VAL A 30 -11.51 17.87 2.12
C VAL A 30 -10.92 19.27 2.26
N GLY A 31 -10.47 19.64 3.46
CA GLY A 31 -9.95 20.96 3.74
C GLY A 31 -10.47 21.53 5.04
N ARG A 32 -9.86 22.65 5.44
CA ARG A 32 -10.12 23.32 6.70
C ARG A 32 -9.88 24.81 6.61
N TYR A 33 -10.51 25.53 7.51
CA TYR A 33 -10.18 26.92 7.77
C TYR A 33 -8.92 27.02 8.63
N LEU A 34 -7.98 27.86 8.22
CA LEU A 34 -6.86 28.30 9.06
C LEU A 34 -7.09 29.73 9.51
N LEU A 35 -6.75 29.99 10.78
CA LEU A 35 -6.67 31.33 11.32
C LEU A 35 -5.26 31.86 11.09
N ASP A 36 -5.15 33.03 10.47
CA ASP A 36 -3.90 33.79 10.36
C ASP A 36 -4.11 35.23 10.87
N ALA A 37 -3.04 36.03 10.84
CA ALA A 37 -3.06 37.41 11.33
C ALA A 37 -4.07 38.31 10.59
N ASN A 38 -4.48 37.93 9.37
CA ASN A 38 -5.41 38.70 8.53
C ASN A 38 -6.84 38.12 8.56
N GLY A 39 -7.08 37.03 9.30
CA GLY A 39 -8.40 36.45 9.52
C GLY A 39 -8.46 34.95 9.21
N THR A 40 -9.66 34.48 8.88
CA THR A 40 -9.94 33.07 8.64
C THR A 40 -9.94 32.79 7.14
N ARG A 41 -9.07 31.89 6.67
CA ARG A 41 -9.00 31.49 5.26
C ARG A 41 -9.21 30.00 5.05
N TRP A 42 -9.92 29.63 3.99
CA TRP A 42 -10.09 28.24 3.60
C TRP A 42 -8.83 27.70 2.92
N ILE A 43 -8.48 26.45 3.20
CA ILE A 43 -7.45 25.70 2.50
C ILE A 43 -8.00 24.34 2.10
N ASP A 44 -7.96 24.08 0.80
CA ASP A 44 -8.31 22.78 0.24
C ASP A 44 -7.39 21.68 0.77
N GLY A 45 -7.98 20.55 1.17
CA GLY A 45 -7.26 19.33 1.47
C GLY A 45 -6.79 18.59 0.21
N PRO A 46 -5.98 17.53 0.36
CA PRO A 46 -5.45 16.75 -0.75
C PRO A 46 -6.53 16.16 -1.66
N MET A 47 -7.67 15.70 -1.11
CA MET A 47 -8.78 15.19 -1.92
C MET A 47 -9.39 16.30 -2.78
N THR A 48 -9.70 17.45 -2.18
CA THR A 48 -10.26 18.59 -2.93
C THR A 48 -9.32 19.06 -4.02
N ARG A 49 -8.01 19.13 -3.76
CA ARG A 49 -7.02 19.46 -4.79
C ARG A 49 -6.99 18.40 -5.90
N ALA A 50 -7.12 17.11 -5.57
CA ALA A 50 -7.15 16.05 -6.58
C ALA A 50 -8.36 16.18 -7.50
N VAL A 51 -9.54 16.40 -6.91
CA VAL A 51 -10.83 16.58 -7.60
C VAL A 51 -10.79 17.78 -8.53
N LYS A 52 -10.30 18.93 -8.06
CA LYS A 52 -10.22 20.18 -8.85
C LYS A 52 -9.22 20.12 -10.01
N ASN A 53 -8.13 19.38 -9.87
CA ASN A 53 -7.01 19.42 -10.83
C ASN A 53 -6.92 18.17 -11.73
N GLY A 54 -7.88 17.24 -11.62
CA GLY A 54 -7.88 16.02 -12.42
C GLY A 54 -6.69 15.11 -12.12
N ALA A 55 -6.45 14.83 -10.83
CA ALA A 55 -5.38 13.95 -10.37
C ALA A 55 -5.89 12.53 -10.06
N ILE A 56 -4.97 11.57 -9.97
CA ILE A 56 -5.23 10.28 -9.33
C ILE A 56 -5.14 10.50 -7.82
N LEU A 57 -6.23 10.26 -7.11
CA LEU A 57 -6.26 10.19 -5.65
C LEU A 57 -6.16 8.72 -5.25
N TYR A 58 -5.09 8.37 -4.55
CA TYR A 58 -4.86 7.03 -4.04
C TYR A 58 -4.97 7.01 -2.51
N LEU A 59 -6.00 6.34 -2.00
CA LEU A 59 -6.21 6.12 -0.56
C LEU A 59 -5.62 4.76 -0.18
N ASP A 60 -4.46 4.79 0.45
CA ASP A 60 -3.75 3.59 0.88
C ASP A 60 -4.27 3.12 2.24
N GLU A 61 -4.46 1.81 2.42
CA GLU A 61 -5.02 1.21 3.64
C GLU A 61 -6.41 1.80 4.02
N VAL A 62 -7.32 1.97 3.06
CA VAL A 62 -8.59 2.71 3.24
C VAL A 62 -9.47 2.19 4.38
N VAL A 63 -9.31 0.93 4.76
CA VAL A 63 -10.02 0.27 5.88
C VAL A 63 -9.57 0.78 7.26
N GLU A 64 -8.37 1.37 7.36
CA GLU A 64 -7.88 1.99 8.59
C GLU A 64 -8.50 3.37 8.85
N ALA A 65 -9.06 4.01 7.82
CA ALA A 65 -9.79 5.25 8.00
C ALA A 65 -11.14 5.00 8.69
N ARG A 66 -11.59 6.00 9.47
CA ARG A 66 -12.91 5.95 10.10
C ARG A 66 -14.03 5.85 9.07
N LYS A 67 -15.12 5.19 9.46
CA LYS A 67 -16.29 4.94 8.59
C LYS A 67 -16.95 6.22 8.06
N ASP A 68 -16.94 7.31 8.84
CA ASP A 68 -17.43 8.63 8.41
C ASP A 68 -16.51 9.28 7.36
N THR A 69 -15.22 8.95 7.38
CA THR A 69 -14.23 9.44 6.41
C THR A 69 -14.31 8.67 5.10
N THR A 70 -14.60 7.36 5.15
CA THR A 70 -14.73 6.52 3.94
C THR A 70 -16.05 6.71 3.18
N VAL A 71 -17.09 7.32 3.77
CA VAL A 71 -18.33 7.64 3.03
C VAL A 71 -18.19 8.89 2.16
N LEU A 72 -17.18 9.73 2.40
CA LEU A 72 -16.93 10.96 1.63
C LEU A 72 -16.64 10.70 0.15
N ILE A 73 -16.14 9.52 -0.18
CA ILE A 73 -15.86 9.12 -1.56
C ILE A 73 -17.11 8.64 -2.32
N HIS A 74 -18.26 8.47 -1.66
CA HIS A 74 -19.47 7.98 -2.33
C HIS A 74 -19.99 8.93 -3.43
N PRO A 75 -20.06 10.25 -3.22
CA PRO A 75 -20.47 11.18 -4.27
C PRO A 75 -19.47 11.28 -5.43
N LEU A 76 -18.19 10.97 -5.18
CA LEU A 76 -17.13 10.94 -6.19
C LEU A 76 -17.14 9.68 -7.08
N THR A 77 -17.84 8.63 -6.64
CA THR A 77 -17.90 7.33 -7.32
C THR A 77 -19.25 7.05 -7.97
N ASP A 78 -20.24 7.93 -7.78
CA ASP A 78 -21.50 7.87 -8.52
C ASP A 78 -21.44 8.69 -9.82
N HIS A 79 -22.50 8.62 -10.63
CA HIS A 79 -22.58 9.29 -11.93
C HIS A 79 -22.42 10.82 -11.87
N ARG A 80 -22.59 11.45 -10.70
CA ARG A 80 -22.49 12.91 -10.55
C ARG A 80 -21.04 13.36 -10.36
N ARG A 81 -20.16 12.49 -9.85
CA ARG A 81 -18.73 12.78 -9.59
C ARG A 81 -18.52 14.14 -8.90
N ILE A 82 -19.20 14.38 -7.78
CA ILE A 82 -19.12 15.64 -7.03
C ILE A 82 -18.44 15.48 -5.68
N LEU A 83 -17.87 16.56 -5.15
CA LEU A 83 -17.37 16.69 -3.79
C LEU A 83 -18.10 17.84 -3.07
N PRO A 84 -19.06 17.52 -2.18
CA PRO A 84 -19.66 18.51 -1.30
C PRO A 84 -18.66 18.96 -0.22
N ILE A 85 -18.51 20.27 -0.04
CA ILE A 85 -17.74 20.87 1.05
C ILE A 85 -18.70 21.65 1.93
N GLU A 86 -19.22 20.98 2.97
CA GLU A 86 -20.25 21.54 3.85
C GLU A 86 -19.78 22.83 4.56
N LYS A 87 -18.51 22.88 4.98
CA LYS A 87 -17.92 24.03 5.70
C LYS A 87 -17.87 25.32 4.88
N THR A 88 -17.86 25.22 3.55
CA THR A 88 -17.88 26.37 2.63
C THR A 88 -19.22 26.53 1.92
N GLY A 89 -20.13 25.55 2.07
CA GLY A 89 -21.40 25.51 1.33
C GLY A 89 -21.22 25.28 -0.17
N SER A 90 -20.07 24.80 -0.62
CA SER A 90 -19.76 24.64 -2.05
C SER A 90 -19.83 23.18 -2.49
N ILE A 91 -20.22 22.95 -3.74
CA ILE A 91 -20.13 21.66 -4.41
C ILE A 91 -19.11 21.79 -5.55
N ILE A 92 -18.15 20.88 -5.59
CA ILE A 92 -17.13 20.83 -6.64
C ILE A 92 -17.43 19.65 -7.55
N GLU A 93 -17.52 19.89 -8.85
CA GLU A 93 -17.55 18.84 -9.86
C GLU A 93 -16.12 18.33 -10.10
N ALA A 94 -15.94 17.01 -10.15
CA ALA A 94 -14.64 16.43 -10.40
C ALA A 94 -14.23 16.67 -11.86
N ASP A 95 -12.98 17.10 -12.06
CA ASP A 95 -12.37 17.16 -13.39
C ASP A 95 -12.47 15.78 -14.06
N ASP A 96 -12.70 15.76 -15.38
CA ASP A 96 -12.89 14.52 -16.13
C ASP A 96 -11.77 13.51 -15.91
N ARG A 97 -10.53 13.99 -15.72
CA ARG A 97 -9.32 13.17 -15.52
C ARG A 97 -9.17 12.65 -14.08
N PHE A 98 -9.98 13.12 -13.13
CA PHE A 98 -9.93 12.66 -11.75
C PHE A 98 -10.18 11.15 -11.66
N LEU A 99 -9.28 10.43 -11.01
CA LEU A 99 -9.40 9.00 -10.77
C LEU A 99 -9.24 8.71 -9.29
N LEU A 100 -10.15 7.91 -8.73
CA LEU A 100 -10.05 7.44 -7.36
C LEU A 100 -9.58 5.98 -7.34
N CYS A 101 -8.46 5.74 -6.66
CA CYS A 101 -7.93 4.41 -6.39
C CYS A 101 -7.88 4.19 -4.87
N VAL A 102 -8.14 2.96 -4.43
CA VAL A 102 -8.06 2.58 -3.01
C VAL A 102 -7.34 1.23 -2.90
N SER A 103 -6.59 1.01 -1.82
CA SER A 103 -6.03 -0.30 -1.43
C SER A 103 -6.44 -0.68 -0.03
N TYR A 104 -6.50 -1.98 0.22
CA TYR A 104 -6.63 -2.58 1.55
C TYR A 104 -6.21 -4.05 1.48
N ASN A 105 -5.79 -4.61 2.61
CA ASN A 105 -5.44 -6.03 2.73
C ASN A 105 -6.62 -6.82 3.32
N PRO A 106 -7.30 -7.68 2.53
CA PRO A 106 -8.43 -8.47 3.03
C PRO A 106 -7.96 -9.50 4.07
N GLY A 107 -8.76 -9.74 5.11
CA GLY A 107 -8.46 -10.76 6.13
C GLY A 107 -7.37 -10.37 7.15
N TYR A 108 -6.72 -9.22 6.98
CA TYR A 108 -5.68 -8.71 7.89
C TYR A 108 -6.24 -8.24 9.24
N GLN A 109 -7.53 -7.94 9.30
CA GLN A 109 -8.16 -7.28 10.44
C GLN A 109 -9.34 -8.08 10.98
N SER A 110 -9.72 -7.82 12.23
CA SER A 110 -11.01 -8.29 12.77
C SER A 110 -12.14 -7.93 11.80
N ALA A 111 -13.13 -8.81 11.62
CA ALA A 111 -14.28 -8.63 10.71
C ALA A 111 -15.04 -7.29 10.86
N LEU A 112 -14.75 -6.50 11.90
CA LEU A 112 -15.32 -5.19 12.20
C LEU A 112 -14.77 -4.04 11.32
N LYS A 113 -13.58 -4.21 10.73
CA LYS A 113 -12.89 -3.19 9.91
C LYS A 113 -12.92 -3.46 8.39
N ASP A 114 -13.69 -4.44 7.94
CA ASP A 114 -13.86 -4.67 6.50
C ASP A 114 -14.54 -3.50 5.77
N LEU A 115 -14.21 -3.36 4.49
CA LEU A 115 -14.87 -2.42 3.61
C LEU A 115 -16.34 -2.83 3.40
N LYS A 116 -17.28 -1.93 3.75
CA LYS A 116 -18.72 -2.18 3.57
C LYS A 116 -19.05 -2.55 2.12
N HIS A 117 -19.99 -3.48 1.93
CA HIS A 117 -20.48 -3.87 0.60
C HIS A 117 -20.91 -2.67 -0.26
N SER A 118 -21.56 -1.67 0.34
CA SER A 118 -21.99 -0.45 -0.35
C SER A 118 -20.84 0.39 -0.91
N THR A 119 -19.66 0.34 -0.28
CA THR A 119 -18.45 0.96 -0.82
C THR A 119 -17.82 0.05 -1.87
N ARG A 120 -17.68 -1.26 -1.61
CA ARG A 120 -17.10 -2.23 -2.57
C ARG A 120 -17.81 -2.23 -3.93
N GLN A 121 -19.14 -2.15 -3.96
CA GLN A 121 -19.95 -2.14 -5.18
C GLN A 121 -19.81 -0.85 -6.03
N ARG A 122 -18.97 0.10 -5.61
CA ARG A 122 -18.65 1.33 -6.35
C ARG A 122 -17.28 1.29 -7.03
N PHE A 123 -16.55 0.19 -6.88
CA PHE A 123 -15.20 0.04 -7.42
C PHE A 123 -15.10 -1.16 -8.37
N ILE A 124 -14.17 -1.04 -9.30
CA ILE A 124 -13.61 -2.18 -10.04
C ILE A 124 -12.44 -2.69 -9.21
N SER A 125 -12.42 -3.99 -8.94
CA SER A 125 -11.39 -4.63 -8.11
C SER A 125 -10.29 -5.25 -8.97
N ILE A 126 -9.04 -5.08 -8.53
CA ILE A 126 -7.88 -5.82 -9.02
C ILE A 126 -7.28 -6.53 -7.81
N GLU A 127 -7.18 -7.84 -7.89
CA GLU A 127 -6.59 -8.66 -6.82
C GLU A 127 -5.11 -8.85 -7.09
N PHE A 128 -4.29 -8.60 -6.06
CA PHE A 128 -2.86 -8.80 -6.08
C PHE A 128 -2.52 -10.00 -5.22
N TYR A 129 -1.63 -10.83 -5.75
CA TYR A 129 -1.05 -11.96 -5.04
C TYR A 129 0.46 -11.85 -5.10
N TYR A 130 1.13 -12.67 -4.29
CA TYR A 130 2.56 -12.85 -4.46
C TYR A 130 2.87 -13.37 -5.87
N PRO A 131 3.90 -12.82 -6.55
CA PRO A 131 4.24 -13.26 -7.88
C PRO A 131 4.73 -14.72 -7.89
N PRO A 132 4.61 -15.42 -9.03
CA PRO A 132 5.30 -16.69 -9.25
C PRO A 132 6.79 -16.59 -8.93
N ALA A 133 7.41 -17.68 -8.47
CA ALA A 133 8.77 -17.66 -7.93
C ALA A 133 9.84 -17.16 -8.92
N ASP A 134 9.69 -17.42 -10.21
CA ASP A 134 10.54 -16.90 -11.28
C ASP A 134 10.46 -15.36 -11.39
N ILE A 135 9.24 -14.82 -11.42
CA ILE A 135 8.99 -13.38 -11.44
C ILE A 135 9.42 -12.72 -10.11
N GLU A 136 9.16 -13.37 -8.98
CA GLU A 136 9.57 -12.85 -7.66
C GLU A 136 11.10 -12.77 -7.54
N ALA A 137 11.81 -13.78 -8.03
CA ALA A 137 13.27 -13.77 -8.07
C ALA A 137 13.80 -12.60 -8.92
N GLU A 138 13.22 -12.34 -10.09
CA GLU A 138 13.59 -11.17 -10.92
C GLU A 138 13.39 -9.84 -10.17
N ILE A 139 12.26 -9.69 -9.47
CA ILE A 139 11.98 -8.50 -8.65
C ILE A 139 13.00 -8.36 -7.53
N VAL A 140 13.24 -9.42 -6.76
CA VAL A 140 14.21 -9.42 -5.65
C VAL A 140 15.61 -9.07 -6.15
N GLN A 141 16.04 -9.69 -7.25
CA GLN A 141 17.35 -9.42 -7.84
C GLN A 141 17.48 -7.95 -8.24
N ARG A 142 16.48 -7.42 -8.94
CA ARG A 142 16.48 -6.04 -9.44
C ARG A 142 16.47 -5.00 -8.32
N GLU A 143 15.66 -5.21 -7.29
CA GLU A 143 15.45 -4.25 -6.19
C GLU A 143 16.55 -4.28 -5.11
N SER A 144 17.33 -5.36 -5.06
CA SER A 144 18.41 -5.54 -4.08
C SER A 144 19.82 -5.49 -4.67
N GLY A 145 19.99 -5.83 -5.95
CA GLY A 145 21.30 -6.02 -6.58
C GLY A 145 22.01 -7.32 -6.20
N CYS A 146 21.31 -8.29 -5.59
CA CYS A 146 21.89 -9.56 -5.20
C CYS A 146 22.21 -10.48 -6.40
N SER A 147 22.91 -11.60 -6.14
CA SER A 147 23.15 -12.61 -7.17
C SER A 147 21.85 -13.31 -7.58
N LYS A 148 21.81 -13.80 -8.82
CA LYS A 148 20.67 -14.58 -9.33
C LYS A 148 20.36 -15.79 -8.43
N GLU A 149 21.41 -16.47 -7.97
CA GLU A 149 21.31 -17.60 -7.03
C GLU A 149 20.63 -17.19 -5.71
N HIS A 150 21.03 -16.07 -5.10
CA HIS A 150 20.39 -15.60 -3.88
C HIS A 150 18.93 -15.20 -4.10
N SER A 151 18.59 -14.54 -5.21
CA SER A 151 17.21 -14.17 -5.51
C SER A 151 16.31 -15.39 -5.74
N GLU A 152 16.79 -16.42 -6.45
CA GLU A 152 16.04 -17.66 -6.70
C GLU A 152 15.82 -18.42 -5.38
N SER A 153 16.86 -18.53 -4.55
CA SER A 153 16.76 -19.14 -3.22
C SER A 153 15.80 -18.39 -2.29
N LEU A 154 15.81 -17.05 -2.32
CA LEU A 154 14.89 -16.23 -1.54
C LEU A 154 13.43 -16.35 -2.01
N ALA A 155 13.18 -16.37 -3.33
CA ALA A 155 11.83 -16.61 -3.85
C ALA A 155 11.29 -17.99 -3.44
N LYS A 156 12.13 -19.03 -3.53
CA LYS A 156 11.81 -20.38 -3.05
C LYS A 156 11.56 -20.42 -1.53
N LEU A 157 12.32 -19.65 -0.74
CA LEU A 157 12.09 -19.50 0.69
C LEU A 157 10.71 -18.86 0.95
N GLY A 158 10.39 -17.77 0.24
CA GLY A 158 9.11 -17.08 0.35
C GLY A 158 7.93 -18.01 0.09
N GLU A 159 7.97 -18.78 -1.00
CA GLU A 159 6.96 -19.79 -1.34
C GLU A 159 6.80 -20.84 -0.23
N LYS A 160 7.90 -21.40 0.26
CA LYS A 160 7.85 -22.40 1.35
C LYS A 160 7.28 -21.85 2.64
N ILE A 161 7.61 -20.61 3.01
CA ILE A 161 7.09 -19.97 4.22
C ILE A 161 5.59 -19.70 4.08
N ARG A 162 5.13 -19.22 2.92
CA ARG A 162 3.69 -18.97 2.68
C ARG A 162 2.86 -20.25 2.77
N ASN A 163 3.40 -21.39 2.35
CA ASN A 163 2.74 -22.68 2.52
C ASN A 163 2.59 -23.13 4.00
N LEU A 164 3.26 -22.47 4.94
CA LEU A 164 3.12 -22.71 6.38
C LEU A 164 2.04 -21.83 7.04
N GLU A 165 1.38 -20.92 6.31
CA GLU A 165 0.26 -20.10 6.83
C GLU A 165 -0.83 -20.98 7.46
N GLU A 166 -1.16 -22.11 6.84
CA GLU A 166 -2.16 -23.06 7.36
C GLU A 166 -1.74 -23.74 8.69
N HIS A 167 -0.50 -23.57 9.13
CA HIS A 167 0.10 -24.23 10.29
C HIS A 167 0.39 -23.28 11.46
N GLY A 168 -0.25 -22.10 11.50
CA GLY A 168 -0.20 -21.19 12.65
C GLY A 168 0.54 -19.88 12.42
N LEU A 169 1.05 -19.63 11.22
CA LEU A 169 1.53 -18.32 10.79
C LEU A 169 0.34 -17.41 10.47
N GLN A 170 0.30 -16.22 11.07
CA GLN A 170 -0.75 -15.24 10.78
C GLN A 170 -0.62 -14.66 9.36
N GLU A 171 0.61 -14.53 8.88
CA GLU A 171 0.95 -14.00 7.56
C GLU A 171 2.24 -14.65 7.05
N GLY A 172 2.31 -14.95 5.76
CA GLY A 172 3.52 -15.44 5.10
C GLY A 172 4.54 -14.34 4.80
N ALA A 173 5.70 -14.75 4.30
CA ALA A 173 6.77 -13.82 3.94
C ALA A 173 6.37 -12.93 2.75
N SER A 174 6.26 -11.62 2.96
CA SER A 174 6.03 -10.70 1.85
C SER A 174 7.27 -10.51 0.97
N THR A 175 7.07 -10.13 -0.30
CA THR A 175 8.18 -9.83 -1.23
C THR A 175 9.12 -8.75 -0.68
N ARG A 176 8.59 -7.83 0.15
CA ARG A 176 9.37 -6.79 0.83
C ARG A 176 10.42 -7.40 1.78
N LEU A 177 10.06 -8.43 2.54
CA LEU A 177 10.99 -9.10 3.46
C LEU A 177 12.10 -9.84 2.69
N LEU A 178 11.75 -10.44 1.54
CA LEU A 178 12.73 -11.08 0.65
C LEU A 178 13.75 -10.05 0.11
N ILE A 179 13.28 -8.87 -0.31
CA ILE A 179 14.15 -7.77 -0.76
C ILE A 179 15.06 -7.29 0.39
N TYR A 180 14.55 -7.18 1.61
CA TYR A 180 15.36 -6.81 2.78
C TYR A 180 16.46 -7.85 3.05
N ALA A 181 16.12 -9.13 3.06
CA ALA A 181 17.11 -10.21 3.20
C ALA A 181 18.17 -10.14 2.08
N ALA A 182 17.75 -9.95 0.83
CA ALA A 182 18.66 -9.85 -0.32
C ALA A 182 19.62 -8.65 -0.23
N ARG A 183 19.13 -7.49 0.26
CA ARG A 183 19.97 -6.30 0.49
C ARG A 183 21.02 -6.55 1.55
N LEU A 184 20.64 -7.17 2.67
CA LEU A 184 21.59 -7.57 3.72
C LEU A 184 22.66 -8.52 3.18
N MET A 185 22.27 -9.51 2.37
CA MET A 185 23.22 -10.42 1.72
C MET A 185 24.19 -9.69 0.78
N SER A 186 23.70 -8.70 0.05
CA SER A 186 24.51 -7.88 -0.87
C SER A 186 25.53 -7.00 -0.13
N GLU A 187 25.28 -6.69 1.15
CA GLU A 187 26.24 -6.01 2.03
C GLU A 187 27.17 -6.98 2.79
N GLY A 188 27.14 -8.28 2.45
CA GLY A 188 28.05 -9.28 3.00
C GLY A 188 27.56 -9.99 4.26
N ILE A 189 26.30 -9.78 4.68
CA ILE A 189 25.70 -10.56 5.76
C ILE A 189 25.41 -11.98 5.24
N SER A 190 25.76 -13.01 6.01
CA SER A 190 25.55 -14.39 5.58
C SER A 190 24.06 -14.67 5.32
N PRO A 191 23.72 -15.49 4.31
CA PRO A 191 22.31 -15.71 3.94
C PRO A 191 21.41 -16.14 5.10
N ARG A 192 21.88 -17.08 5.94
CA ARG A 192 21.15 -17.53 7.13
C ARG A 192 20.86 -16.38 8.09
N ARG A 193 21.84 -15.52 8.35
CA ARG A 193 21.66 -14.37 9.27
C ARG A 193 20.74 -13.32 8.68
N ALA A 194 20.85 -13.05 7.38
CA ALA A 194 19.98 -12.11 6.67
C ALA A 194 18.50 -12.55 6.73
N CYS A 195 18.22 -13.82 6.42
CA CYS A 195 16.87 -14.38 6.51
C CYS A 195 16.34 -14.41 7.94
N GLN A 196 17.18 -14.71 8.94
CA GLN A 196 16.76 -14.72 10.35
C GLN A 196 16.23 -13.34 10.79
N VAL A 197 17.00 -12.27 10.52
CA VAL A 197 16.63 -10.93 10.99
C VAL A 197 15.53 -10.27 10.16
N ALA A 198 15.52 -10.51 8.84
CA ALA A 198 14.59 -9.82 7.94
C ALA A 198 13.28 -10.59 7.71
N ILE A 199 13.26 -11.91 7.92
CA ILE A 199 12.10 -12.76 7.64
C ILE A 199 11.62 -13.39 8.95
N VAL A 200 12.43 -14.27 9.56
CA VAL A 200 11.99 -15.11 10.69
C VAL A 200 11.49 -14.27 11.86
N TRP A 201 12.32 -13.35 12.36
CA TRP A 201 11.95 -12.51 13.52
C TRP A 201 10.90 -11.45 13.21
N THR A 202 10.64 -11.17 11.92
CA THR A 202 9.60 -10.20 11.52
C THR A 202 8.23 -10.86 11.43
N LEU A 203 8.18 -12.15 11.11
CA LEU A 203 6.92 -12.88 10.93
C LEU A 203 6.29 -13.35 12.25
N THR A 204 7.10 -13.63 13.27
CA THR A 204 6.58 -14.17 14.53
C THR A 204 7.54 -14.01 15.70
N ASP A 205 6.96 -13.80 16.89
CA ASP A 205 7.66 -13.85 18.18
C ASP A 205 7.59 -15.26 18.83
N ASP A 206 6.83 -16.19 18.24
CA ASP A 206 6.72 -17.57 18.73
C ASP A 206 7.99 -18.37 18.44
N LYS A 207 8.62 -18.88 19.50
CA LYS A 207 9.91 -19.57 19.41
C LYS A 207 9.85 -20.91 18.67
N GLU A 208 8.72 -21.62 18.69
CA GLU A 208 8.56 -22.89 17.96
C GLU A 208 8.39 -22.65 16.47
N LEU A 209 7.61 -21.63 16.10
CA LEU A 209 7.49 -21.20 14.70
C LEU A 209 8.81 -20.62 14.18
N GLN A 210 9.53 -19.82 14.98
CA GLN A 210 10.86 -19.32 14.59
C GLN A 210 11.82 -20.47 14.27
N ARG A 211 11.88 -21.52 15.10
CA ARG A 211 12.72 -22.70 14.83
C ARG A 211 12.32 -23.39 13.53
N SER A 212 11.03 -23.57 13.29
CA SER A 212 10.52 -24.17 12.06
C SER A 212 10.93 -23.37 10.83
N LEU A 213 10.82 -22.04 10.88
CA LEU A 213 11.26 -21.14 9.80
C LEU A 213 12.78 -21.14 9.61
N GLU A 214 13.56 -21.24 10.69
CA GLU A 214 15.01 -21.36 10.64
C GLU A 214 15.46 -22.68 10.00
N GLU A 215 14.76 -23.79 10.25
CA GLU A 215 15.00 -25.07 9.59
C GLU A 215 14.74 -24.98 8.08
N VAL A 216 13.62 -24.36 7.67
CA VAL A 216 13.33 -24.12 6.25
C VAL A 216 14.41 -23.25 5.61
N THR A 217 14.81 -22.17 6.27
CA THR A 217 15.90 -21.30 5.82
C THR A 217 17.20 -22.07 5.65
N THR A 218 17.53 -22.92 6.62
CA THR A 218 18.75 -23.72 6.61
C THR A 218 18.74 -24.70 5.43
N SER A 219 17.62 -25.36 5.15
CA SER A 219 17.50 -26.30 4.01
C SER A 219 17.71 -25.68 2.62
N ILE A 220 17.65 -24.35 2.50
CA ILE A 220 17.79 -23.62 1.23
C ILE A 220 19.20 -23.03 1.06
N PHE A 221 19.84 -22.64 2.17
CA PHE A 221 21.12 -21.92 2.18
C PHE A 221 22.26 -22.74 2.82
N GLU A 222 22.14 -24.07 2.78
CA GLU A 222 23.19 -25.05 3.15
C GLU A 222 24.15 -25.36 2.00
#